data_AF-A0A521L183-F1
#
_entry.id   AF-A0A521L183-F1
#
_cell.length_a   1.000
_cell.length_b   1.000
_cell.length_c   1.000
_cell.angle_alpha   90.00
_cell.angle_beta   90.00
_cell.angle_gamma   90.00
#
_symmetry.space_group_name_H-M   'P 1'
#
loop_
_entity.id
_entity.type
_entity.pdbx_description
1 polymer ?
#
loop_
_entity_poly.entity_id
_entity_poly.type
_entity_poly.pdbx_seq_one_letter_code
_entity_poly.pdbx_strand_id
1 'polypeptide(L)'
;MSLARVATKASSSAPASAAAAGPAVHVVTFGCQMNKYDSLLVEGRFVRDGYRLVERMEDADVVLFNTCAVREHAEERVYSWLGELKRRKREHPELVV
;
A
#
# COMPACT_ATOMS: atom_id res chain seq x y z
N MET A 1 36.54 28.73 8.26
CA MET A 1 36.33 27.90 7.05
C MET A 1 34.91 27.40 7.07
N SER A 2 34.01 28.17 6.43
CA SER A 2 32.57 27.99 6.48
C SER A 2 32.14 26.97 5.43
N LEU A 3 31.59 25.83 5.86
CA LEU A 3 30.93 24.87 4.97
C LEU A 3 29.44 24.92 5.27
N ALA A 4 28.77 25.88 4.64
CA ALA A 4 27.32 25.92 4.53
C ALA A 4 26.87 24.65 3.79
N ARG A 5 26.27 23.70 4.52
CA ARG A 5 25.61 22.54 3.93
C ARG A 5 24.28 22.98 3.35
N VAL A 6 24.32 23.14 2.04
CA VAL A 6 23.24 23.07 1.04
C VAL A 6 21.92 22.56 1.62
N ALA A 7 20.95 23.47 1.74
CA ALA A 7 19.55 23.12 1.93
C ALA A 7 19.01 22.50 0.63
N THR A 8 18.85 21.19 0.59
CA THR A 8 18.06 20.54 -0.46
C THR A 8 16.58 20.68 -0.09
N LYS A 9 15.96 21.73 -0.65
CA LYS A 9 14.51 21.82 -0.80
C LYS A 9 14.05 20.59 -1.59
N ALA A 10 13.47 19.60 -0.92
CA ALA A 10 12.76 18.50 -1.57
C ALA A 10 11.48 19.10 -2.17
N SER A 11 11.63 19.48 -3.44
CA SER A 11 10.62 20.10 -4.28
C SER A 11 9.50 19.10 -4.56
N SER A 12 8.32 19.43 -4.04
CA SER A 12 7.01 19.33 -4.69
C SER A 12 6.89 18.43 -5.94
N SER A 13 6.04 17.41 -5.79
CA SER A 13 5.04 16.92 -6.76
C SER A 13 5.39 17.05 -8.25
N ALA A 14 5.75 15.92 -8.86
CA ALA A 14 5.87 15.74 -10.31
C ALA A 14 4.87 14.64 -10.75
N PRO A 15 4.40 14.64 -12.01
CA PRO A 15 3.07 15.13 -12.36
C PRO A 15 2.09 14.02 -12.76
N ALA A 16 0.81 14.30 -12.56
CA ALA A 16 -0.28 13.58 -13.23
C ALA A 16 -0.16 13.76 -14.74
N SER A 17 0.14 12.70 -15.48
CA SER A 17 0.15 12.69 -16.94
C SER A 17 -0.54 11.44 -17.47
N ALA A 18 -1.79 11.65 -17.90
CA ALA A 18 -2.56 10.91 -18.91
C ALA A 18 -2.79 9.39 -18.70
N ALA A 19 -4.04 9.07 -18.30
CA ALA A 19 -4.69 7.77 -18.32
C ALA A 19 -4.20 6.70 -17.32
N ALA A 20 -4.51 6.98 -16.06
CA ALA A 20 -4.86 5.99 -15.05
C ALA A 20 -5.95 5.03 -15.58
N ALA A 21 -5.65 3.74 -15.80
CA ALA A 21 -6.68 2.77 -16.19
C ALA A 21 -6.58 1.41 -15.49
N GLY A 22 -5.58 1.20 -14.63
CA GLY A 22 -5.51 -0.01 -13.81
C GLY A 22 -6.29 0.13 -12.49
N PRO A 23 -6.74 -1.00 -11.92
CA PRO A 23 -7.33 -1.02 -10.58
C PRO A 23 -6.41 -0.39 -9.54
N ALA A 24 -7.00 0.28 -8.55
CA ALA A 24 -6.29 0.82 -7.40
C ALA A 24 -5.94 -0.29 -6.40
N VAL A 25 -4.70 -0.29 -5.92
CA VAL A 25 -4.18 -1.27 -4.97
C VAL A 25 -3.66 -0.56 -3.73
N HIS A 26 -4.04 -1.06 -2.56
CA HIS A 26 -3.47 -0.66 -1.29
C HIS A 26 -2.76 -1.84 -0.63
N VAL A 27 -1.50 -1.68 -0.23
CA VAL A 27 -0.73 -2.73 0.45
C VAL A 27 -0.60 -2.37 1.93
N VAL A 28 -1.21 -3.19 2.79
CA VAL A 28 -1.12 -3.07 4.24
C VAL A 28 -0.05 -4.02 4.74
N THR A 29 0.96 -3.50 5.43
CA THR A 29 2.09 -4.30 5.89
C THR A 29 2.08 -4.46 7.42
N PHE A 30 2.08 -5.70 7.88
CA PHE A 30 2.26 -6.08 9.28
C PHE A 30 3.51 -6.96 9.41
N GLY A 31 4.33 -6.72 10.43
CA GLY A 31 5.52 -7.53 10.69
C GLY A 31 6.80 -6.71 10.80
N CYS A 32 7.89 -7.23 10.24
CA CYS A 32 9.23 -6.66 10.41
C CYS A 32 9.73 -5.95 9.13
N GLN A 33 11.02 -5.60 9.12
CA GLN A 33 11.65 -4.94 7.97
C GLN A 33 11.62 -5.81 6.71
N MET A 34 11.62 -7.13 6.85
CA MET A 34 11.49 -8.05 5.71
C MET A 34 10.14 -7.87 5.03
N ASN A 35 9.02 -7.86 5.77
CA ASN A 35 7.71 -7.59 5.19
C ASN A 35 7.64 -6.22 4.52
N LYS A 36 8.28 -5.18 5.08
CA LYS A 36 8.34 -3.87 4.42
C LYS A 36 9.07 -3.93 3.09
N TYR A 37 10.20 -4.64 3.04
CA TYR A 37 10.94 -4.84 1.81
C TYR A 37 10.13 -5.64 0.78
N ASP A 38 9.48 -6.73 1.21
CA ASP A 38 8.63 -7.55 0.35
C ASP A 38 7.46 -6.73 -0.21
N SER A 39 6.86 -5.86 0.59
CA SER A 39 5.81 -4.95 0.13
C SER A 39 6.31 -4.02 -0.97
N LEU A 40 7.53 -3.47 -0.86
CA LEU A 40 8.10 -2.63 -1.93
C LEU A 40 8.30 -3.43 -3.24
N LEU A 41 8.72 -4.70 -3.15
CA LEU A 41 8.88 -5.55 -4.32
C LEU A 41 7.54 -5.84 -5.00
N VAL A 42 6.51 -6.12 -4.21
CA VAL A 42 5.15 -6.40 -4.69
C VAL A 42 4.48 -5.15 -5.24
N GLU A 43 4.61 -4.00 -4.58
CA GLU A 43 4.17 -2.70 -5.09
C GLU A 43 4.82 -2.38 -6.45
N GLY A 44 6.13 -2.60 -6.56
CA GLY A 44 6.84 -2.45 -7.83
C GLY A 44 6.32 -3.41 -8.91
N ARG A 45 5.84 -4.61 -8.54
CA ARG A 45 5.20 -5.54 -9.48
C ARG A 45 3.84 -5.03 -9.93
N PHE A 46 3.00 -4.58 -9.01
CA PHE A 46 1.69 -3.99 -9.32
C PHE A 46 1.81 -2.83 -10.31
N VAL A 47 2.76 -1.92 -10.07
CA VAL A 47 3.01 -0.79 -10.98
C VAL A 47 3.42 -1.26 -12.37
N ARG A 48 4.31 -2.27 -12.48
CA ARG A 48 4.70 -2.85 -13.77
C ARG A 48 3.54 -3.53 -14.50
N ASP A 49 2.62 -4.11 -13.75
CA ASP A 49 1.43 -4.78 -14.28
C ASP A 49 0.27 -3.78 -14.54
N GLY A 50 0.49 -2.48 -14.35
CA GLY A 50 -0.43 -1.40 -14.72
C GLY A 50 -1.38 -0.93 -13.62
N TYR A 51 -1.26 -1.45 -12.40
CA TYR A 51 -2.07 -1.03 -11.25
C TYR A 51 -1.61 0.32 -10.69
N ARG A 52 -2.51 0.97 -9.93
CA ARG A 52 -2.24 2.24 -9.26
C ARG A 52 -2.14 2.05 -7.76
N LEU A 53 -1.03 2.45 -7.17
CA LEU A 53 -0.88 2.43 -5.71
C LEU A 53 -1.69 3.57 -5.11
N VAL A 54 -2.45 3.28 -4.06
CA VAL A 54 -3.19 4.27 -3.26
C VAL A 54 -2.79 4.16 -1.79
N GLU A 55 -2.76 5.29 -1.10
CA GLU A 55 -2.34 5.36 0.32
C GLU A 55 -3.45 4.97 1.29
N ARG A 56 -4.70 5.02 0.84
CA ARG A 56 -5.87 4.77 1.66
C ARG A 56 -6.58 3.52 1.17
N MET A 57 -6.97 2.67 2.11
CA MET A 57 -7.63 1.41 1.81
C MET A 57 -8.99 1.66 1.12
N GLU A 58 -9.68 2.75 1.47
CA GLU A 58 -11.00 3.13 0.95
C GLU A 58 -10.99 3.42 -0.55
N ASP A 59 -9.85 3.87 -1.07
CA ASP A 59 -9.65 4.22 -2.48
C ASP A 59 -9.25 3.00 -3.34
N ALA A 60 -9.13 1.81 -2.72
CA ALA A 60 -8.58 0.63 -3.37
C ALA A 60 -9.65 -0.33 -3.87
N ASP A 61 -9.43 -0.85 -5.07
CA ASP A 61 -10.16 -1.98 -5.68
C ASP A 61 -9.56 -3.33 -5.25
N VAL A 62 -8.29 -3.32 -4.84
CA VAL A 62 -7.54 -4.46 -4.32
C VAL A 62 -6.82 -4.06 -3.04
N VAL A 63 -6.94 -4.84 -1.97
CA VAL A 63 -6.20 -4.63 -0.72
C VAL A 63 -5.33 -5.86 -0.46
N LEU A 64 -4.01 -5.68 -0.36
CA LEU A 64 -3.09 -6.77 -0.03
C LEU A 64 -2.61 -6.63 1.41
N PHE A 65 -2.92 -7.60 2.25
CA PHE A 65 -2.35 -7.71 3.60
C PHE A 65 -1.09 -8.57 3.57
N ASN A 66 0.08 -7.94 3.71
CA ASN A 66 1.35 -8.63 3.86
C ASN A 66 1.65 -8.80 5.36
N THR A 67 1.66 -10.04 5.85
CA THR A 67 1.87 -10.35 7.27
C THR A 67 2.99 -11.37 7.49
N CYS A 68 3.44 -11.48 8.74
CA CYS A 68 4.41 -12.48 9.15
C CYS A 68 3.67 -13.73 9.66
N ALA A 69 3.86 -14.87 8.99
CA ALA A 69 3.22 -16.15 9.34
C ALA A 69 3.70 -16.77 10.66
N VAL A 70 4.76 -16.24 11.27
CA VAL A 70 5.39 -16.82 12.47
C VAL A 70 5.16 -15.99 13.73
N ARG A 71 4.44 -14.87 13.65
CA ARG A 71 4.16 -14.02 14.81
C ARG A 71 2.66 -13.85 15.00
N GLU A 72 2.15 -14.49 16.04
CA GLU A 72 0.73 -14.53 16.44
C GLU A 72 0.08 -13.13 16.48
N HIS A 73 0.80 -12.11 16.96
CA HIS A 73 0.29 -10.73 17.06
C HIS A 73 0.07 -10.04 15.70
N ALA A 74 0.70 -10.52 14.61
CA ALA A 74 0.49 -9.95 13.28
C ALA A 74 -0.85 -10.44 12.68
N GLU A 75 -1.25 -11.67 12.98
CA GLU A 75 -2.53 -12.23 12.53
C GLU A 75 -3.72 -11.64 13.28
N GLU A 76 -3.62 -11.50 14.62
CA GLU A 76 -4.66 -10.85 15.44
C GLU A 76 -5.02 -9.45 14.93
N ARG A 77 -4.02 -8.71 14.44
CA ARG A 77 -4.24 -7.41 13.80
C ARG A 77 -5.08 -7.52 12.55
N VAL A 78 -4.84 -8.49 11.67
CA VAL A 78 -5.68 -8.69 10.47
C VAL A 78 -7.11 -9.06 10.86
N TYR A 79 -7.30 -9.90 11.89
CA TYR A 79 -8.64 -10.26 12.36
C TYR A 79 -9.47 -9.04 12.79
N SER A 80 -8.84 -8.02 13.38
CA SER A 80 -9.54 -6.77 13.73
C SER A 80 -10.06 -5.98 12.52
N TRP A 81 -9.49 -6.19 11.33
CA TRP A 81 -9.91 -5.53 10.09
C TRP A 81 -11.01 -6.30 9.35
N LEU A 82 -11.25 -7.58 9.67
CA LEU A 82 -12.27 -8.40 8.98
C LEU A 82 -13.68 -7.80 9.05
N GLY A 83 -14.04 -7.14 10.15
CA GLY A 83 -15.33 -6.46 10.28
C GLY A 83 -15.50 -5.34 9.25
N GLU A 84 -14.48 -4.49 9.13
CA GLU A 84 -14.42 -3.39 8.15
C GLU A 84 -14.40 -3.93 6.71
N LEU A 85 -13.57 -4.93 6.43
CA LEU A 85 -13.46 -5.55 5.11
C LEU A 85 -14.77 -6.22 4.69
N LYS A 86 -15.46 -6.88 5.61
CA LYS A 86 -16.78 -7.49 5.35
C LYS A 86 -17.82 -6.43 5.00
N ARG A 87 -17.80 -5.27 5.66
CA ARG A 87 -18.68 -4.14 5.30
C ARG A 87 -18.34 -3.64 3.91
N ARG A 88 -17.06 -3.34 3.64
CA ARG A 88 -16.62 -2.85 2.33
C ARG A 88 -16.94 -3.81 1.20
N LYS A 89 -16.73 -5.12 1.36
CA LYS A 89 -17.09 -6.13 0.35
C LYS A 89 -18.60 -6.18 0.06
N ARG A 90 -19.46 -5.76 1.00
CA ARG A 90 -20.92 -5.65 0.75
C ARG A 90 -21.27 -4.41 -0.06
N GLU A 91 -20.58 -3.31 0.19
CA GLU A 91 -20.76 -2.03 -0.53
C GLU A 91 -20.10 -2.07 -1.92
N HIS A 92 -18.98 -2.80 -2.04
CA HIS A 92 -18.16 -2.99 -3.23
C HIS A 92 -17.89 -4.49 -3.44
N PRO A 93 -18.83 -5.25 -4.03
CA PRO A 93 -18.70 -6.70 -4.23
C PRO A 93 -17.46 -7.12 -5.04
N GLU A 94 -16.99 -6.24 -5.92
CA GLU A 94 -15.80 -6.41 -6.74
C GLU A 94 -14.47 -6.24 -6.01
N LEU A 95 -14.46 -5.65 -4.80
CA LEU A 95 -13.25 -5.44 -4.00
C LEU A 95 -12.49 -6.75 -3.79
N VAL A 96 -11.22 -6.83 -4.16
CA VAL A 96 -10.36 -8.00 -3.88
C VAL A 96 -9.56 -7.74 -2.61
N VAL A 97 -9.45 -8.75 -1.73
CA VAL A 97 -8.66 -8.70 -0.49
C VAL A 97 -7.87 -9.99 -0.37
#